data_AF-A0A936XDQ4-F1
#
_entry.id   AF-A0A936XDQ4-F1
#
_cell.length_a   1.000
_cell.length_b   1.000
_cell.length_c   1.000
_cell.angle_alpha   90.00
_cell.angle_beta   90.00
_cell.angle_gamma   90.00
#
_symmetry.space_group_name_H-M   'P 1'
#
loop_
_entity.id
_entity.type
_entity.pdbx_description
1 polymer ?
#
loop_
_entity_poly.entity_id
_entity_poly.type
_entity_poly.pdbx_seq_one_letter_code
_entity_poly.pdbx_strand_id
1 'polypeptide(L)'
;MVLLLAGFTGSFQKDDWLQSRESGFDFYYKQADAAQSRQYAGMINTGMQSVHGFFGKNYLQPFDVYLHPDRASLDSCWQHDWQMPSFKSECWMVASGVAKRIDWLSPRRWSAEACEHNPADTISMQQVVTHELVHVFHGQMNASPDFSNTQNMDWFVEGLATFASGQCDEGKIQQVADAIRTGNIPDSLSKFWTGKLRYALSGSMVKYIDAHYGRKFIISLLALNNNHDVLQVLGVSEKTLLADWKEYIINQTAGH
;
A
#
# COMPACT_ATOMS: atom_id res chain seq x y z
N MET A 1 -53.26 -28.97 -26.22
CA MET A 1 -51.90 -29.31 -25.73
C MET A 1 -51.18 -27.99 -25.53
N VAL A 2 -51.18 -27.46 -24.30
CA VAL A 2 -50.57 -26.18 -23.94
C VAL A 2 -49.21 -26.49 -23.35
N LEU A 3 -48.14 -26.09 -24.04
CA LEU A 3 -46.78 -26.13 -23.49
C LEU A 3 -46.61 -24.94 -22.55
N LEU A 4 -46.51 -25.23 -21.24
CA LEU A 4 -46.02 -24.31 -20.23
C LEU A 4 -44.49 -24.22 -20.36
N LEU A 5 -44.02 -23.08 -20.87
CA LEU A 5 -42.62 -22.65 -20.70
C LEU A 5 -42.47 -22.15 -19.25
N ALA A 6 -41.88 -22.98 -18.40
CA ALA A 6 -41.41 -22.55 -17.10
C ALA A 6 -40.22 -21.59 -17.30
N GLY A 7 -40.47 -20.30 -17.13
CA GLY A 7 -39.42 -19.29 -17.05
C GLY A 7 -38.63 -19.50 -15.76
N PHE A 8 -37.39 -19.95 -15.88
CA PHE A 8 -36.39 -19.78 -14.83
C PHE A 8 -36.02 -18.29 -14.81
N THR A 9 -36.73 -17.51 -14.00
CA THR A 9 -36.24 -16.20 -13.55
C THR A 9 -35.21 -16.45 -12.45
N GLY A 10 -34.00 -16.85 -12.85
CA GLY A 10 -32.85 -16.77 -11.97
C GLY A 10 -32.59 -15.29 -11.70
N SER A 11 -33.07 -14.77 -10.56
CA SER A 11 -32.59 -13.51 -10.04
C SER A 11 -31.11 -13.70 -9.73
N PHE A 12 -30.23 -13.08 -10.51
CA PHE A 12 -28.83 -12.93 -10.12
C PHE A 12 -28.81 -12.24 -8.76
N GLN A 13 -28.39 -12.97 -7.74
CA GLN A 13 -28.29 -12.49 -6.38
C GLN A 13 -27.21 -11.40 -6.39
N LYS A 14 -27.65 -10.15 -6.26
CA LYS A 14 -26.77 -9.00 -6.06
C LYS A 14 -25.89 -9.34 -4.86
N ASP A 15 -24.58 -9.47 -5.08
CA ASP A 15 -23.62 -10.02 -4.13
C ASP A 15 -23.90 -9.63 -2.68
N ASP A 16 -24.01 -10.62 -1.79
CA ASP A 16 -24.41 -10.47 -0.37
C ASP A 16 -23.36 -9.70 0.47
N TRP A 17 -23.05 -8.46 0.10
CA TRP A 17 -22.20 -7.54 0.85
C TRP A 17 -23.06 -6.77 1.84
N LEU A 18 -22.66 -6.83 3.10
CA LEU A 18 -23.11 -5.90 4.13
C LEU A 18 -22.30 -4.60 3.98
N GLN A 19 -22.91 -3.48 4.36
CA GLN A 19 -22.31 -2.17 4.27
C GLN A 19 -22.46 -1.44 5.61
N SER A 20 -21.39 -0.80 6.06
CA SER A 20 -21.43 0.29 7.04
C SER A 20 -20.84 1.55 6.44
N ARG A 21 -21.47 2.69 6.72
CA ARG A 21 -20.98 4.00 6.26
C ARG A 21 -20.22 4.68 7.38
N GLU A 22 -18.99 5.04 7.10
CA GLU A 22 -18.09 5.74 8.01
C GLU A 22 -17.79 7.15 7.49
N SER A 23 -17.20 7.99 8.33
CA SER A 23 -16.80 9.34 7.91
C SER A 23 -15.60 9.25 6.95
N GLY A 24 -15.86 9.34 5.64
CA GLY A 24 -14.84 9.38 4.60
C GLY A 24 -14.66 8.07 3.83
N PHE A 25 -15.35 7.00 4.19
CA PHE A 25 -15.38 5.76 3.41
C PHE A 25 -16.67 4.95 3.63
N ASP A 26 -17.05 4.17 2.62
CA ASP A 26 -18.04 3.10 2.77
C ASP A 26 -17.31 1.76 2.94
N PHE A 27 -17.69 0.98 3.95
CA PHE A 27 -17.05 -0.29 4.32
C PHE A 27 -17.95 -1.47 3.97
N TYR A 28 -17.49 -2.32 3.06
CA TYR A 28 -18.21 -3.48 2.56
C TYR A 28 -17.57 -4.77 3.09
N TYR A 29 -18.38 -5.65 3.66
CA TYR A 29 -17.91 -6.91 4.24
C TYR A 29 -18.96 -8.02 4.09
N LYS A 30 -18.59 -9.27 4.33
CA LYS A 30 -19.52 -10.41 4.33
C LYS A 30 -20.02 -10.73 5.74
N GLN A 31 -21.17 -11.40 5.83
CA GLN A 31 -21.78 -11.81 7.11
C GLN A 31 -20.80 -12.52 8.06
N ALA A 32 -19.84 -13.27 7.50
CA ALA A 32 -18.85 -14.01 8.26
C ALA A 32 -17.86 -13.10 9.04
N ASP A 33 -17.72 -11.83 8.64
CA ASP A 33 -16.87 -10.83 9.30
C ASP A 33 -17.70 -9.78 10.06
N ALA A 34 -19.03 -9.95 10.13
CA ALA A 34 -19.93 -8.97 10.73
C ALA A 34 -19.60 -8.68 12.21
N ALA A 35 -19.16 -9.70 12.96
CA ALA A 35 -18.79 -9.55 14.36
C ALA A 35 -17.51 -8.70 14.56
N GLN A 36 -16.58 -8.69 13.58
CA GLN A 36 -15.32 -7.95 13.63
C GLN A 36 -15.36 -6.65 12.81
N SER A 37 -16.38 -6.44 11.98
CA SER A 37 -16.52 -5.28 11.08
C SER A 37 -16.22 -3.93 11.75
N ARG A 38 -16.78 -3.67 12.94
CA ARG A 38 -16.54 -2.45 13.70
C ARG A 38 -15.07 -2.26 14.11
N GLN A 39 -14.39 -3.35 14.48
CA GLN A 39 -12.97 -3.31 14.80
C GLN A 39 -12.16 -2.96 13.55
N TYR A 40 -12.44 -3.61 12.42
CA TYR A 40 -11.76 -3.36 11.15
C TYR A 40 -12.00 -1.93 10.63
N ALA A 41 -13.23 -1.42 10.68
CA ALA A 41 -13.51 -0.02 10.39
C ALA A 41 -12.78 0.94 11.34
N GLY A 42 -12.61 0.58 12.61
CA GLY A 42 -11.79 1.32 13.58
C GLY A 42 -10.32 1.40 13.18
N MET A 43 -9.76 0.35 12.58
CA MET A 43 -8.39 0.35 12.07
C MET A 43 -8.22 1.26 10.85
N ILE A 44 -9.22 1.29 9.96
CA ILE A 44 -9.24 2.21 8.82
C ILE A 44 -9.26 3.66 9.31
N ASN A 45 -10.16 3.98 10.25
CA ASN A 45 -10.22 5.31 10.87
C ASN A 45 -8.89 5.70 11.54
N THR A 46 -8.26 4.79 12.26
CA THR A 46 -6.95 5.02 12.90
C THR A 46 -5.87 5.28 11.86
N GLY A 47 -5.82 4.48 10.79
CA GLY A 47 -4.89 4.67 9.69
C GLY A 47 -5.10 6.00 8.96
N MET A 48 -6.35 6.42 8.74
CA MET A 48 -6.67 7.73 8.14
C MET A 48 -6.15 8.88 9.02
N GLN A 49 -6.25 8.75 10.35
CA GLN A 49 -5.67 9.73 11.29
C GLN A 49 -4.13 9.75 11.21
N SER A 50 -3.49 8.58 11.10
CA SER A 50 -2.03 8.49 10.91
C SER A 50 -1.59 9.14 9.61
N VAL A 51 -2.29 8.88 8.50
CA VAL A 51 -2.03 9.51 7.20
C VAL A 51 -2.22 11.02 7.27
N HIS A 52 -3.30 11.49 7.91
CA HIS A 52 -3.50 12.92 8.16
C HIS A 52 -2.36 13.52 8.98
N GLY A 53 -1.95 12.87 10.07
CA GLY A 53 -0.83 13.31 10.90
C GLY A 53 0.49 13.37 10.13
N PHE A 54 0.71 12.45 9.19
CA PHE A 54 1.89 12.44 8.35
C PHE A 54 1.87 13.57 7.29
N PHE A 55 0.79 13.72 6.53
CA PHE A 55 0.76 14.70 5.43
C PHE A 55 0.27 16.10 5.83
N GLY A 56 -0.35 16.24 7.01
CA GLY A 56 -1.05 17.46 7.42
C GLY A 56 -2.23 17.80 6.49
N LYS A 57 -2.79 16.81 5.80
CA LYS A 57 -3.80 16.95 4.75
C LYS A 57 -4.84 15.84 4.87
N ASN A 58 -6.08 16.14 4.51
CA ASN A 58 -7.15 15.15 4.41
C ASN A 58 -7.16 14.51 3.01
N TYR A 59 -7.78 13.33 2.91
CA TYR A 59 -8.19 12.76 1.63
C TYR A 59 -9.06 13.76 0.86
N LEU A 60 -8.85 13.85 -0.45
CA LEU A 60 -9.60 14.74 -1.34
C LEU A 60 -11.01 14.24 -1.59
N GLN A 61 -11.20 12.91 -1.60
CA GLN A 61 -12.47 12.26 -1.88
C GLN A 61 -12.69 11.07 -0.93
N PRO A 62 -13.96 10.72 -0.64
CA PRO A 62 -14.27 9.44 -0.03
C PRO A 62 -13.81 8.28 -0.91
N PHE A 63 -13.62 7.12 -0.29
CA PHE A 63 -13.22 5.88 -0.97
C PHE A 63 -14.00 4.68 -0.41
N ASP A 64 -13.94 3.56 -1.11
CA ASP A 64 -14.57 2.31 -0.69
C ASP A 64 -13.54 1.37 -0.08
N VAL A 65 -13.95 0.56 0.90
CA VAL A 65 -13.12 -0.50 1.47
C VAL A 65 -13.88 -1.82 1.39
N TYR A 66 -13.32 -2.80 0.68
CA TYR A 66 -13.89 -4.12 0.53
C TYR A 66 -13.08 -5.14 1.35
N LEU A 67 -13.72 -5.72 2.36
CA LEU A 67 -13.17 -6.81 3.14
C LEU A 67 -13.53 -8.15 2.49
N HIS A 68 -12.63 -8.66 1.67
CA HIS A 68 -12.81 -9.93 0.97
C HIS A 68 -12.78 -11.10 1.96
N PRO A 69 -13.78 -12.01 1.90
CA PRO A 69 -13.91 -13.10 2.87
C PRO A 69 -12.82 -14.17 2.73
N ASP A 70 -12.14 -14.23 1.58
CA ASP A 70 -11.08 -15.17 1.23
C ASP A 70 -10.25 -14.68 0.03
N ARG A 71 -9.11 -15.35 -0.20
CA ARG A 71 -8.16 -15.11 -1.30
C ARG A 71 -8.80 -15.24 -2.67
N ALA A 72 -9.76 -16.15 -2.85
CA ALA A 72 -10.40 -16.36 -4.13
C ALA A 72 -11.27 -15.16 -4.51
N SER A 73 -12.00 -14.59 -3.56
CA SER A 73 -12.76 -13.36 -3.74
C SER A 73 -11.85 -12.16 -4.05
N LEU A 74 -10.71 -12.04 -3.36
CA LEU A 74 -9.73 -10.98 -3.60
C LEU A 74 -9.11 -11.10 -5.00
N ASP A 75 -8.57 -12.27 -5.34
CA ASP A 75 -7.97 -12.55 -6.65
C ASP A 75 -8.96 -12.29 -7.78
N SER A 76 -10.21 -12.76 -7.64
CA SER A 76 -11.24 -12.55 -8.67
C SER A 76 -11.51 -11.06 -8.90
N CYS A 77 -11.42 -10.24 -7.85
CA CYS A 77 -11.56 -8.81 -7.98
C CYS A 77 -10.40 -8.18 -8.74
N TRP A 78 -9.16 -8.49 -8.35
CA TRP A 78 -7.97 -7.92 -9.00
C TRP A 78 -7.81 -8.42 -10.44
N GLN A 79 -8.16 -9.68 -10.73
CA GLN A 79 -8.20 -10.21 -12.09
C GLN A 79 -9.12 -9.38 -13.00
N HIS A 80 -10.30 -9.00 -12.50
CA HIS A 80 -11.25 -8.16 -13.22
C HIS A 80 -10.71 -6.73 -13.36
N ASP A 81 -10.34 -6.09 -12.26
CA ASP A 81 -9.99 -4.67 -12.22
C ASP A 81 -8.70 -4.37 -12.99
N TRP A 82 -7.74 -5.29 -12.96
CA TRP A 82 -6.46 -5.15 -13.68
C TRP A 82 -6.49 -5.76 -15.09
N GLN A 83 -7.63 -6.31 -15.52
CA GLN A 83 -7.78 -6.99 -16.82
C GLN A 83 -6.77 -8.14 -17.02
N MET A 84 -6.46 -8.86 -15.93
CA MET A 84 -5.50 -9.96 -15.90
C MET A 84 -6.18 -11.25 -15.41
N PRO A 85 -6.93 -11.98 -16.25
CA PRO A 85 -7.75 -13.12 -15.81
C PRO A 85 -6.94 -14.28 -15.20
N SER A 86 -5.65 -14.39 -15.53
CA SER A 86 -4.74 -15.40 -14.97
C SER A 86 -3.97 -14.94 -13.74
N PHE A 87 -4.17 -13.70 -13.28
CA PHE A 87 -3.46 -13.17 -12.12
C PHE A 87 -3.76 -13.99 -10.86
N LYS A 88 -2.73 -14.18 -10.02
CA LYS A 88 -2.83 -14.77 -8.68
C LYS A 88 -2.00 -13.93 -7.73
N SER A 89 -2.60 -13.51 -6.63
CA SER A 89 -1.86 -12.77 -5.62
C SER A 89 -0.87 -13.66 -4.90
N GLU A 90 0.29 -13.12 -4.59
CA GLU A 90 1.26 -13.78 -3.72
C GLU A 90 0.72 -13.85 -2.28
N CYS A 91 1.16 -14.83 -1.48
CA CYS A 91 0.65 -15.01 -0.12
C CYS A 91 0.86 -13.78 0.79
N TRP A 92 1.85 -12.95 0.52
CA TRP A 92 2.14 -11.73 1.28
C TRP A 92 1.26 -10.53 0.85
N MET A 93 0.59 -10.60 -0.30
CA MET A 93 -0.27 -9.53 -0.83
C MET A 93 -1.66 -9.61 -0.19
N VAL A 94 -1.81 -9.14 1.05
CA VAL A 94 -3.09 -9.24 1.79
C VAL A 94 -4.04 -8.08 1.55
N ALA A 95 -3.59 -7.01 0.89
CA ALA A 95 -4.41 -5.87 0.54
C ALA A 95 -3.85 -5.10 -0.66
N SER A 96 -4.66 -4.21 -1.23
CA SER A 96 -4.26 -3.23 -2.25
C SER A 96 -5.14 -1.99 -2.14
N GLY A 97 -4.52 -0.82 -1.96
CA GLY A 97 -5.16 0.49 -2.00
C GLY A 97 -4.82 1.26 -3.26
N VAL A 98 -5.82 1.84 -3.92
CA VAL A 98 -5.65 2.78 -5.04
C VAL A 98 -6.73 3.85 -4.96
N ALA A 99 -6.37 5.14 -4.98
CA ALA A 99 -7.20 6.37 -4.98
C ALA A 99 -8.64 6.34 -4.40
N LYS A 100 -9.53 5.50 -4.91
CA LYS A 100 -10.95 5.39 -4.55
C LYS A 100 -11.30 4.08 -3.83
N ARG A 101 -10.35 3.18 -3.61
CA ARG A 101 -10.63 1.83 -3.16
C ARG A 101 -9.50 1.21 -2.35
N ILE A 102 -9.86 0.41 -1.34
CA ILE A 102 -9.00 -0.60 -0.73
C ILE A 102 -9.69 -1.95 -0.87
N ASP A 103 -8.97 -2.94 -1.35
CA ASP A 103 -9.33 -4.35 -1.25
C ASP A 103 -8.48 -5.01 -0.19
N TRP A 104 -9.10 -5.63 0.81
CA TRP A 104 -8.42 -6.19 1.98
C TRP A 104 -8.89 -7.63 2.21
N LEU A 105 -7.97 -8.59 2.23
CA LEU A 105 -8.25 -9.94 2.69
C LEU A 105 -8.59 -9.92 4.18
N SER A 106 -9.75 -10.48 4.54
CA SER A 106 -10.18 -10.59 5.94
C SER A 106 -9.06 -11.18 6.81
N PRO A 107 -8.65 -10.49 7.89
CA PRO A 107 -7.65 -10.99 8.83
C PRO A 107 -7.97 -12.37 9.41
N ARG A 108 -9.25 -12.75 9.44
CA ARG A 108 -9.71 -14.08 9.88
C ARG A 108 -9.19 -15.22 8.98
N ARG A 109 -8.73 -14.93 7.77
CA ARG A 109 -8.12 -15.89 6.83
C ARG A 109 -6.60 -15.89 6.84
N TRP A 110 -5.95 -14.91 7.47
CA TRP A 110 -4.51 -14.72 7.33
C TRP A 110 -3.70 -15.94 7.80
N SER A 111 -4.09 -16.59 8.90
CA SER A 111 -3.41 -17.79 9.37
C SER A 111 -3.44 -18.97 8.38
N ALA A 112 -4.36 -18.95 7.40
CA ALA A 112 -4.50 -20.00 6.39
C ALA A 112 -4.04 -19.57 4.99
N GLU A 113 -4.15 -18.27 4.66
CA GLU A 113 -4.04 -17.76 3.29
C GLU A 113 -3.01 -16.65 3.12
N ALA A 114 -2.37 -16.21 4.21
CA ALA A 114 -1.30 -15.24 4.17
C ALA A 114 0.01 -15.84 4.68
N CYS A 115 1.12 -15.34 4.13
CA CYS A 115 2.44 -15.53 4.71
C CYS A 115 2.92 -14.18 5.23
N GLU A 116 3.88 -14.18 6.16
CA GLU A 116 4.50 -12.98 6.75
C GLU A 116 3.58 -12.12 7.63
N HIS A 117 2.25 -12.35 7.59
CA HIS A 117 1.26 -11.62 8.38
C HIS A 117 0.63 -12.48 9.46
N ASN A 118 0.57 -11.95 10.69
CA ASN A 118 -0.08 -12.60 11.83
C ASN A 118 -1.28 -11.77 12.29
N PRO A 119 -2.52 -12.29 12.25
CA PRO A 119 -3.70 -11.52 12.67
C PRO A 119 -3.73 -11.22 14.17
N ALA A 120 -2.92 -11.90 14.99
CA ALA A 120 -2.74 -11.56 16.40
C ALA A 120 -1.77 -10.39 16.62
N ASP A 121 -0.92 -10.08 15.63
CA ASP A 121 -0.05 -8.90 15.66
C ASP A 121 -0.81 -7.67 15.18
N THR A 122 -1.54 -7.06 16.12
CA THR A 122 -2.39 -5.90 15.84
C THR A 122 -1.60 -4.66 15.40
N ILE A 123 -0.32 -4.55 15.77
CA ILE A 123 0.53 -3.43 15.35
C ILE A 123 0.87 -3.61 13.88
N SER A 124 1.40 -4.77 13.49
CA SER A 124 1.72 -5.07 12.08
C SER A 124 0.47 -5.01 11.20
N MET A 125 -0.68 -5.50 11.68
CA MET A 125 -1.95 -5.38 10.96
C MET A 125 -2.36 -3.92 10.76
N GLN A 126 -2.21 -3.06 11.79
CA GLN A 126 -2.49 -1.62 11.64
C GLN A 126 -1.54 -0.96 10.65
N GLN A 127 -0.26 -1.34 10.65
CA GLN A 127 0.71 -0.83 9.68
C GLN A 127 0.34 -1.20 8.24
N VAL A 128 -0.11 -2.44 7.98
CA VAL A 128 -0.61 -2.84 6.65
C VAL A 128 -1.81 -1.99 6.23
N VAL A 129 -2.78 -1.79 7.12
CA VAL A 129 -3.94 -0.93 6.82
C VAL A 129 -3.51 0.51 6.51
N THR A 130 -2.60 1.07 7.31
CA THR A 130 -2.08 2.43 7.09
C THR A 130 -1.27 2.51 5.78
N HIS A 131 -0.54 1.46 5.40
CA HIS A 131 0.20 1.38 4.12
C HIS A 131 -0.73 1.55 2.94
N GLU A 132 -1.82 0.78 2.87
CA GLU A 132 -2.79 0.90 1.79
C GLU A 132 -3.51 2.26 1.78
N LEU A 133 -3.73 2.83 2.96
CA LEU A 133 -4.31 4.16 3.10
C LEU A 133 -3.38 5.27 2.61
N VAL A 134 -2.06 5.08 2.67
CA VAL A 134 -1.08 5.98 2.03
C VAL A 134 -1.19 5.86 0.51
N HIS A 135 -1.37 4.66 -0.03
CA HIS A 135 -1.59 4.47 -1.46
C HIS A 135 -2.87 5.14 -1.96
N VAL A 136 -3.97 5.02 -1.21
CA VAL A 136 -5.22 5.75 -1.50
C VAL A 136 -4.95 7.26 -1.51
N PHE A 137 -4.28 7.79 -0.49
CA PHE A 137 -3.98 9.22 -0.41
C PHE A 137 -3.11 9.69 -1.58
N HIS A 138 -2.06 8.93 -1.89
CA HIS A 138 -1.14 9.22 -2.99
C HIS A 138 -1.87 9.16 -4.34
N GLY A 139 -2.69 8.13 -4.58
CA GLY A 139 -3.47 7.99 -5.82
C GLY A 139 -4.46 9.13 -6.03
N GLN A 140 -5.05 9.69 -4.97
CA GLN A 140 -5.93 10.87 -5.09
C GLN A 140 -5.18 12.14 -5.52
N MET A 141 -3.88 12.22 -5.27
CA MET A 141 -3.02 13.36 -5.59
C MET A 141 -2.23 13.18 -6.89
N ASN A 142 -2.12 11.94 -7.38
CA ASN A 142 -1.31 11.56 -8.52
C ASN A 142 -2.07 11.70 -9.84
N ALA A 143 -1.35 11.99 -10.93
CA ALA A 143 -1.92 12.07 -12.28
C ALA A 143 -2.36 10.70 -12.86
N SER A 144 -1.83 9.60 -12.31
CA SER A 144 -2.22 8.20 -12.55
C SER A 144 -2.79 7.63 -11.24
N PRO A 145 -4.10 7.81 -10.95
CA PRO A 145 -4.67 7.46 -9.64
C PRO A 145 -4.59 5.97 -9.26
N ASP A 146 -4.43 5.11 -10.25
CA ASP A 146 -4.30 3.65 -10.13
C ASP A 146 -2.84 3.17 -10.23
N PHE A 147 -1.88 4.09 -10.35
CA PHE A 147 -0.46 3.81 -10.56
C PHE A 147 -0.14 2.93 -11.79
N SER A 148 -1.04 2.86 -12.78
CA SER A 148 -0.77 2.17 -14.05
C SER A 148 0.37 2.81 -14.87
N ASN A 149 0.71 4.06 -14.56
CA ASN A 149 1.80 4.80 -15.17
C ASN A 149 2.72 5.48 -14.13
N THR A 150 3.66 4.70 -13.57
CA THR A 150 4.65 5.16 -12.59
C THR A 150 6.05 5.42 -13.17
N GLN A 151 6.30 5.14 -14.46
CA GLN A 151 7.61 5.27 -15.16
C GLN A 151 8.87 5.02 -14.29
N ASN A 152 8.88 3.90 -13.56
CA ASN A 152 9.94 3.46 -12.63
C ASN A 152 10.03 4.23 -11.28
N MET A 153 8.93 4.83 -10.83
CA MET A 153 8.74 5.40 -9.49
C MET A 153 8.05 4.44 -8.51
N ASP A 154 7.99 3.14 -8.80
CA ASP A 154 7.40 2.15 -7.88
C ASP A 154 8.11 2.17 -6.51
N TRP A 155 9.41 2.47 -6.51
CA TRP A 155 10.17 2.69 -5.27
C TRP A 155 9.63 3.87 -4.44
N PHE A 156 9.12 4.92 -5.07
CA PHE A 156 8.57 6.06 -4.34
C PHE A 156 7.17 5.74 -3.84
N VAL A 157 6.32 5.14 -4.69
CA VAL A 157 4.95 4.71 -4.32
C VAL A 157 5.01 3.79 -3.10
N GLU A 158 5.77 2.70 -3.19
CA GLU A 158 5.86 1.70 -2.13
C GLU A 158 6.74 2.14 -0.97
N GLY A 159 7.80 2.90 -1.25
CA GLY A 159 8.68 3.46 -0.23
C GLY A 159 7.95 4.45 0.67
N LEU A 160 7.10 5.30 0.09
CA LEU A 160 6.30 6.26 0.84
C LEU A 160 5.32 5.55 1.76
N ALA A 161 4.59 4.57 1.24
CA ALA A 161 3.67 3.77 2.03
C ALA A 161 4.40 3.02 3.16
N THR A 162 5.57 2.41 2.88
CA THR A 162 6.40 1.73 3.89
C THR A 162 6.88 2.67 4.99
N PHE A 163 7.31 3.88 4.63
CA PHE A 163 7.83 4.84 5.60
C PHE A 163 6.70 5.46 6.42
N ALA A 164 5.65 5.97 5.78
CA ALA A 164 4.56 6.68 6.43
C ALA A 164 3.67 5.76 7.28
N SER A 165 3.58 4.47 6.95
CA SER A 165 2.88 3.47 7.76
C SER A 165 3.65 3.04 9.01
N GLY A 166 4.93 3.40 9.11
CA GLY A 166 5.83 2.95 10.18
C GLY A 166 6.46 1.57 9.93
N GLN A 167 6.27 0.97 8.75
CA GLN A 167 6.94 -0.28 8.40
C GLN A 167 8.43 -0.09 8.13
N CYS A 168 8.94 1.12 7.89
CA CYS A 168 10.39 1.39 7.78
C CYS A 168 11.05 1.47 9.17
N ASP A 169 11.01 0.36 9.90
CA ASP A 169 11.57 0.18 11.24
C ASP A 169 13.10 0.07 11.26
N GLU A 170 13.69 0.06 12.46
CA GLU A 170 15.13 -0.08 12.69
C GLU A 170 15.70 -1.37 12.10
N GLY A 171 14.95 -2.46 12.11
CA GLY A 171 15.35 -3.73 11.51
C GLY A 171 15.52 -3.63 10.00
N LYS A 172 14.59 -2.97 9.30
CA LYS A 172 14.71 -2.69 7.86
C LYS A 172 15.89 -1.76 7.57
N ILE A 173 16.11 -0.73 8.38
CA ILE A 173 17.27 0.15 8.23
C ILE A 173 18.59 -0.63 8.41
N GLN A 174 18.65 -1.54 9.39
CA GLN A 174 19.82 -2.39 9.58
C GLN A 174 20.07 -3.32 8.39
N GLN A 175 19.03 -3.95 7.83
CA GLN A 175 19.15 -4.78 6.63
C GLN A 175 19.74 -4.00 5.44
N VAL A 176 19.32 -2.75 5.24
CA VAL A 176 19.88 -1.87 4.21
C VAL A 176 21.33 -1.51 4.51
N ALA A 177 21.65 -1.18 5.76
CA ALA A 177 23.03 -0.89 6.16
C ALA A 177 23.97 -2.07 5.90
N ASP A 178 23.53 -3.30 6.21
CA ASP A 178 24.31 -4.52 5.94
C ASP A 178 24.47 -4.78 4.43
N ALA A 179 23.43 -4.53 3.64
CA ALA A 179 23.52 -4.59 2.18
C ALA A 179 24.52 -3.57 1.61
N ILE A 180 24.56 -2.35 2.16
CA ILE A 180 25.54 -1.32 1.79
C ILE A 180 26.96 -1.78 2.14
N ARG A 181 27.20 -2.25 3.37
CA ARG A 181 28.52 -2.71 3.84
C ARG A 181 29.06 -3.88 3.01
N THR A 182 28.17 -4.77 2.55
CA THR A 182 28.55 -5.94 1.74
C THR A 182 28.57 -5.65 0.23
N GLY A 183 28.26 -4.42 -0.20
CA GLY A 183 28.23 -4.05 -1.61
C GLY A 183 27.05 -4.61 -2.41
N ASN A 184 26.08 -5.24 -1.74
CA ASN A 184 24.90 -5.86 -2.36
C ASN A 184 23.73 -4.87 -2.48
N ILE A 185 24.01 -3.69 -3.03
CA ILE A 185 23.04 -2.59 -3.14
C ILE A 185 22.83 -2.19 -4.59
N PRO A 186 21.59 -1.89 -5.03
CA PRO A 186 21.36 -1.36 -6.36
C PRO A 186 22.09 -0.03 -6.60
N ASP A 187 22.42 0.22 -7.86
CA ASP A 187 23.12 1.40 -8.36
C ASP A 187 22.20 2.46 -8.97
N SER A 188 20.88 2.22 -8.96
CA SER A 188 19.84 3.06 -9.56
C SER A 188 18.51 2.90 -8.82
N LEU A 189 17.73 3.97 -8.73
CA LEU A 189 16.41 4.04 -8.11
C LEU A 189 15.41 3.09 -8.78
N SER A 190 15.49 2.92 -10.10
CA SER A 190 14.63 1.98 -10.85
C SER A 190 14.78 0.52 -10.39
N LYS A 191 15.88 0.18 -9.71
CA LYS A 191 16.12 -1.15 -9.16
C LYS A 191 15.78 -1.27 -7.68
N PHE A 192 15.34 -0.19 -7.01
CA PHE A 192 14.99 -0.24 -5.58
C PHE A 192 13.75 -1.10 -5.33
N TRP A 193 12.82 -1.15 -6.30
CA TRP A 193 11.63 -1.99 -6.22
C TRP A 193 11.87 -3.42 -6.75
N THR A 194 13.01 -4.03 -6.41
CA THR A 194 13.36 -5.39 -6.83
C THR A 194 13.92 -6.22 -5.68
N GLY A 195 13.74 -7.55 -5.78
CA GLY A 195 14.28 -8.49 -4.81
C GLY A 195 13.65 -8.42 -3.41
N LYS A 196 14.36 -9.00 -2.43
CA LYS A 196 13.86 -9.18 -1.06
C LYS A 196 13.87 -7.89 -0.23
N LEU A 197 14.79 -6.96 -0.52
CA LEU A 197 14.94 -5.72 0.23
C LEU A 197 14.08 -4.57 -0.32
N ARG A 198 13.20 -4.81 -1.30
CA ARG A 198 12.49 -3.77 -2.04
C ARG A 198 11.79 -2.72 -1.15
N TYR A 199 11.08 -3.17 -0.12
CA TYR A 199 10.42 -2.28 0.85
C TYR A 199 11.44 -1.54 1.73
N ALA A 200 12.48 -2.22 2.20
CA ALA A 200 13.51 -1.62 3.04
C ALA A 200 14.30 -0.53 2.28
N LEU A 201 14.72 -0.82 1.05
CA LEU A 201 15.42 0.13 0.18
C LEU A 201 14.54 1.35 -0.11
N SER A 202 13.33 1.10 -0.62
CA SER A 202 12.36 2.13 -1.00
C SER A 202 11.97 3.01 0.18
N GLY A 203 11.59 2.40 1.31
CA GLY A 203 11.21 3.13 2.52
C GLY A 203 12.35 3.93 3.11
N SER A 204 13.58 3.38 3.12
CA SER A 204 14.74 4.10 3.65
C SER A 204 15.16 5.28 2.79
N MET A 205 14.98 5.21 1.47
CA MET A 205 15.19 6.35 0.56
C MET A 205 14.19 7.47 0.86
N VAL A 206 12.90 7.15 1.00
CA VAL A 206 11.88 8.14 1.36
C VAL A 206 12.14 8.74 2.74
N LYS A 207 12.54 7.91 3.72
CA LYS A 207 12.96 8.38 5.05
C LYS A 207 14.12 9.38 4.98
N TYR A 208 15.13 9.09 4.16
CA TYR A 208 16.24 10.02 3.92
C TYR A 208 15.76 11.32 3.26
N ILE A 209 14.90 11.24 2.25
CA ILE A 209 14.35 12.44 1.60
C ILE A 209 13.59 13.30 2.60
N ASP A 210 12.76 12.69 3.44
CA ASP A 210 12.02 13.39 4.50
C ASP A 210 12.96 14.03 5.54
N ALA A 211 14.02 13.34 5.94
CA ALA A 211 14.99 13.86 6.91
C ALA A 211 15.85 15.00 6.35
N HIS A 212 16.22 14.94 5.06
CA HIS A 212 17.16 15.88 4.45
C HIS A 212 16.48 17.08 3.77
N TYR A 213 15.39 16.83 3.03
CA TYR A 213 14.66 17.86 2.27
C TYR A 213 13.36 18.29 2.97
N GLY A 214 12.81 17.44 3.84
CA GLY A 214 11.61 17.73 4.61
C GLY A 214 10.30 17.26 3.96
N ARG A 215 9.28 17.08 4.80
CA ARG A 215 7.94 16.59 4.41
C ARG A 215 7.28 17.34 3.26
N LYS A 216 7.54 18.63 3.12
CA LYS A 216 6.98 19.45 2.02
C LYS A 216 7.45 18.95 0.65
N PHE A 217 8.69 18.48 0.55
CA PHE A 217 9.20 17.87 -0.68
C PHE A 217 8.48 16.56 -0.95
N ILE A 218 8.34 15.67 0.03
CA ILE A 218 7.57 14.42 -0.12
C ILE A 218 6.17 14.69 -0.69
N ILE A 219 5.45 15.69 -0.16
CA ILE A 219 4.12 16.07 -0.64
C ILE A 219 4.17 16.55 -2.11
N SER A 220 5.20 17.29 -2.51
CA SER A 220 5.35 17.75 -3.90
C SER A 220 5.62 16.62 -4.89
N LEU A 221 6.25 15.53 -4.43
CA LEU A 221 6.56 14.37 -5.27
C LEU A 221 5.32 13.51 -5.59
N LEU A 222 4.23 13.63 -4.82
CA LEU A 222 3.00 12.84 -5.00
C LEU A 222 2.35 12.98 -6.38
N ALA A 223 2.56 14.12 -7.05
CA ALA A 223 2.00 14.41 -8.36
C ALA A 223 2.89 13.93 -9.52
N LEU A 224 4.10 13.44 -9.23
CA LEU A 224 5.11 13.07 -10.22
C LEU A 224 5.04 11.58 -10.57
N ASN A 225 5.40 11.26 -11.81
CA ASN A 225 5.31 9.91 -12.37
C ASN A 225 6.62 9.42 -13.00
N ASN A 226 7.73 10.13 -12.86
CA ASN A 226 9.03 9.66 -13.32
C ASN A 226 10.20 10.17 -12.44
N ASN A 227 11.31 9.41 -12.45
CA ASN A 227 12.49 9.73 -11.64
C ASN A 227 13.19 11.02 -12.08
N HIS A 228 13.11 11.40 -13.36
CA HIS A 228 13.73 12.64 -13.84
C HIS A 228 13.13 13.86 -13.13
N ASP A 229 11.81 13.92 -13.04
CA ASP A 229 11.10 15.04 -12.40
C ASP A 229 11.32 15.05 -10.89
N VAL A 230 11.39 13.87 -10.26
CA VAL A 230 11.76 13.75 -8.83
C VAL A 230 13.13 14.35 -8.58
N LEU A 231 14.14 13.96 -9.37
CA LEU A 231 15.51 14.45 -9.24
C LEU A 231 15.61 15.95 -9.54
N GLN A 232 14.83 16.45 -10.51
CA GLN A 232 14.74 17.87 -10.81
C GLN A 232 14.15 18.66 -9.64
N VAL A 233 13.08 18.17 -9.01
CA VAL A 233 12.47 18.80 -7.84
C VAL A 233 13.44 18.79 -6.65
N LEU A 234 14.15 17.68 -6.41
CA LEU A 234 15.16 17.59 -5.35
C LEU A 234 16.43 18.40 -5.66
N GLY A 235 16.66 18.78 -6.93
CA GLY A 235 17.82 19.54 -7.36
C GLY A 235 19.14 18.74 -7.30
N VAL A 236 19.08 17.40 -7.44
CA VAL A 236 20.25 16.52 -7.32
C VAL A 236 20.32 15.51 -8.46
N SER A 237 21.53 15.01 -8.73
CA SER A 237 21.70 13.85 -9.61
C SER A 237 21.36 12.56 -8.87
N GLU A 238 20.94 11.52 -9.60
CA GLU A 238 20.68 10.19 -9.01
C GLU A 238 21.90 9.64 -8.27
N LYS A 239 23.10 9.82 -8.85
CA LYS A 239 24.36 9.38 -8.24
C LYS A 239 24.60 10.08 -6.89
N THR A 240 24.35 11.38 -6.82
CA THR A 240 24.48 12.16 -5.57
C THR A 240 23.45 11.69 -4.54
N LEU A 241 22.18 11.58 -4.94
CA LEU A 241 21.10 11.12 -4.05
C LEU A 241 21.42 9.75 -3.44
N LEU A 242 21.89 8.81 -4.26
CA LEU A 242 22.25 7.46 -3.80
C LEU A 242 23.48 7.45 -2.90
N ALA A 243 24.45 8.33 -3.13
CA ALA A 243 25.64 8.42 -2.28
C ALA A 243 25.27 8.97 -0.88
N ASP A 244 24.54 10.07 -0.86
CA ASP A 244 24.15 10.77 0.37
C ASP A 244 23.18 9.92 1.20
N TRP A 245 22.25 9.21 0.55
CA TRP A 245 21.38 8.24 1.21
C TRP A 245 22.19 7.11 1.85
N LYS A 246 23.19 6.54 1.17
CA LYS A 246 24.04 5.48 1.75
C LYS A 246 24.76 5.96 3.01
N GLU A 247 25.33 7.16 2.95
CA GLU A 247 25.99 7.78 4.10
C GLU A 247 25.01 7.98 5.25
N TYR A 248 23.81 8.50 4.97
CA TYR A 248 22.75 8.65 5.96
C TYR A 248 22.42 7.32 6.66
N ILE A 249 22.23 6.23 5.91
CA ILE A 249 21.90 4.92 6.48
C ILE A 249 23.04 4.35 7.35
N ILE A 250 24.29 4.48 6.90
CA ILE A 250 25.44 4.03 7.69
C ILE A 250 25.54 4.82 9.00
N ASN A 251 25.37 6.15 8.95
CA ASN A 251 25.44 7.00 10.13
C ASN A 251 24.32 6.71 11.15
N GLN A 252 23.11 6.35 10.68
CA GLN A 252 22.00 5.96 11.56
C GLN A 252 22.27 4.65 12.34
N THR A 253 23.12 3.76 11.81
CA THR A 253 23.40 2.45 12.43
C THR A 253 24.74 2.39 13.15
N ALA A 254 25.56 3.45 13.08
CA ALA A 254 26.86 3.51 13.76
C ALA A 254 26.77 3.96 15.24
N GLY A 255 25.58 4.41 15.69
CA GLY A 255 25.32 4.92 17.03
C GLY A 255 24.72 3.91 18.02
N HIS A 256 24.68 2.63 17.65
CA HIS A 256 24.21 1.49 18.46
C HIS A 256 25.33 0.46 18.60
#